data_AF-A0A5E4YV40-F1
#
_entry.id   AF-A0A5E4YV40-F1
#
_cell.length_a   1.000
_cell.length_b   1.000
_cell.length_c   1.000
_cell.angle_alpha   90.00
_cell.angle_beta   90.00
_cell.angle_gamma   90.00
#
_symmetry.space_group_name_H-M   'P 1'
#
loop_
_entity.id
_entity.type
_entity.pdbx_description
1 polymer ?
#
loop_
_entity_poly.entity_id
_entity_poly.type
_entity_poly.pdbx_seq_one_letter_code
_entity_poly.pdbx_strand_id
1 'polypeptide(L)'
;MKINENQQVADILAEALEKLEALGLKCAISPNMLPKGESLSLHVGNTLYDVGTGFVASMIGGAAAHEAGGSAMFDDEVEQFVRDREAGDLGPVAH
;
A
#
# COMPACT_ATOMS: atom_id res chain seq x y z
N MET A 1 -11.30 -18.73 5.87
CA MET A 1 -11.21 -18.10 4.55
C MET A 1 -10.61 -19.13 3.62
N LYS A 2 -11.32 -19.53 2.55
CA LYS A 2 -10.74 -20.51 1.62
C LYS A 2 -9.70 -19.75 0.79
N ILE A 3 -8.50 -20.31 0.69
CA ILE A 3 -7.34 -19.79 -0.08
C ILE A 3 -7.73 -19.31 -1.51
N ASN A 4 -8.86 -19.77 -2.04
CA ASN A 4 -9.37 -19.42 -3.36
C ASN A 4 -10.00 -18.01 -3.49
N GLU A 5 -10.53 -17.40 -2.41
CA GLU A 5 -11.26 -16.12 -2.52
C GLU A 5 -10.31 -14.91 -2.55
N ASN A 6 -9.19 -14.95 -1.81
CA ASN A 6 -8.21 -13.86 -1.82
C ASN A 6 -7.44 -13.76 -3.13
N GLN A 7 -7.21 -14.88 -3.82
CA GLN A 7 -6.58 -14.85 -5.14
C GLN A 7 -7.48 -14.14 -6.16
N GLN A 8 -8.78 -14.42 -6.15
CA GLN A 8 -9.73 -13.75 -7.04
C GLN A 8 -9.80 -12.24 -6.76
N VAL A 9 -9.73 -11.84 -5.48
CA VAL A 9 -9.66 -10.42 -5.11
C VAL A 9 -8.35 -9.80 -5.60
N ALA A 10 -7.21 -10.48 -5.44
CA ALA A 10 -5.93 -10.00 -5.93
C ALA A 10 -5.94 -9.81 -7.46
N ASP A 11 -6.53 -10.73 -8.21
CA ASP A 11 -6.65 -10.64 -9.67
C ASP A 11 -7.52 -9.42 -10.08
N ILE A 12 -8.64 -9.19 -9.39
CA ILE A 12 -9.49 -8.01 -9.61
C ILE A 12 -8.73 -6.71 -9.32
N LEU A 13 -7.97 -6.67 -8.23
CA LEU A 13 -7.19 -5.49 -7.87
C LEU A 13 -6.04 -5.24 -8.85
N ALA A 14 -5.40 -6.30 -9.37
CA ALA A 14 -4.38 -6.19 -10.40
C ALA A 14 -4.96 -5.60 -11.71
N GLU A 15 -6.12 -6.08 -12.14
CA GLU A 15 -6.82 -5.52 -13.31
C GLU A 15 -7.20 -4.05 -13.10
N ALA A 16 -7.67 -3.69 -11.90
CA ALA A 16 -7.98 -2.31 -11.56
C ALA A 16 -6.72 -1.42 -11.57
N LEU A 17 -5.60 -1.93 -11.04
CA LEU A 17 -4.31 -1.25 -11.04
C LEU A 17 -3.87 -0.91 -12.46
N GLU A 18 -3.87 -1.88 -13.37
CA GLU A 18 -3.47 -1.67 -14.77
C GLU A 18 -4.34 -0.59 -15.45
N LYS A 19 -5.66 -0.63 -15.23
CA LYS A 19 -6.60 0.34 -15.80
C LYS A 19 -6.36 1.74 -15.27
N LEU A 20 -6.08 1.89 -13.98
CA LEU A 20 -5.84 3.18 -13.34
C LEU A 20 -4.48 3.75 -13.75
N GLU A 21 -3.45 2.92 -13.87
CA GLU A 21 -2.13 3.32 -14.36
C GLU A 21 -2.17 3.76 -15.83
N ALA A 22 -2.98 3.10 -16.66
CA ALA A 22 -3.22 3.51 -18.04
C ALA A 22 -3.90 4.90 -18.15
N LEU A 23 -4.57 5.36 -17.09
CA LEU A 23 -5.14 6.71 -16.98
C LEU A 23 -4.13 7.74 -16.42
N GLY A 24 -2.88 7.33 -16.18
CA GLY A 24 -1.81 8.18 -15.66
C GLY A 24 -1.78 8.30 -14.13
N LEU A 25 -2.61 7.55 -13.42
CA LEU A 25 -2.58 7.51 -11.96
C LEU A 25 -1.45 6.62 -11.45
N LYS A 26 -1.03 6.84 -10.21
CA LYS A 26 -0.12 5.96 -9.49
C LYS A 26 -0.92 5.06 -8.57
N CYS A 27 -0.54 3.79 -8.51
CA CYS A 27 -1.27 2.78 -7.78
C CYS A 27 -0.35 1.85 -6.98
N ALA A 28 -0.85 1.33 -5.86
CA ALA A 28 -0.20 0.27 -5.11
C ALA A 28 -1.23 -0.65 -4.45
N ILE A 29 -1.02 -1.96 -4.55
CA ILE A 29 -1.78 -2.96 -3.80
C ILE A 29 -0.98 -3.31 -2.54
N SER A 30 -1.64 -3.28 -1.39
CA SER A 30 -1.07 -3.65 -0.09
C SER A 30 -1.85 -4.82 0.53
N PRO A 31 -1.22 -5.97 0.79
CA PRO A 31 -1.76 -6.96 1.71
C PRO A 31 -1.55 -6.50 3.17
N ASN A 32 -2.60 -6.50 3.97
CA ASN A 32 -2.56 -6.19 5.39
C ASN A 32 -2.91 -7.45 6.20
N MET A 33 -1.91 -7.96 6.92
CA MET A 33 -2.07 -9.10 7.82
C MET A 33 -2.47 -8.61 9.20
N LEU A 34 -3.74 -8.79 9.57
CA LEU A 34 -4.28 -8.38 10.87
C LEU A 34 -4.43 -9.59 11.80
N PRO A 35 -4.39 -9.41 13.14
CA PRO A 35 -4.53 -10.52 14.09
C PRO A 35 -5.81 -11.36 13.95
N LYS A 36 -6.84 -10.85 13.26
CA LYS A 36 -8.14 -11.52 13.05
C LYS A 36 -8.52 -11.75 11.59
N GLY A 37 -7.59 -11.54 10.65
CA GLY A 37 -7.86 -11.75 9.24
C GLY A 37 -6.85 -11.04 8.34
N GLU A 38 -6.98 -11.26 7.05
CA GLU A 38 -6.19 -10.58 6.04
C GLU A 38 -7.12 -9.61 5.28
N SER A 39 -6.61 -8.44 4.92
CA SER A 39 -7.28 -7.54 3.98
C SER A 39 -6.33 -7.15 2.87
N LEU A 40 -6.88 -6.78 1.72
CA LEU A 40 -6.14 -6.23 0.59
C LEU A 40 -6.64 -4.81 0.36
N SER A 41 -5.72 -3.87 0.15
CA SER A 41 -6.02 -2.46 -0.12
C SER A 41 -5.40 -2.04 -1.44
N LEU A 42 -6.13 -1.22 -2.21
CA LEU A 42 -5.60 -0.55 -3.40
C LEU A 42 -5.53 0.95 -3.12
N HIS A 43 -4.33 1.50 -3.14
CA HIS A 43 -4.05 2.92 -3.00
C HIS A 43 -3.92 3.53 -4.39
N VAL A 44 -4.57 4.67 -4.61
CA VAL A 44 -4.61 5.38 -5.91
C VAL A 44 -4.37 6.85 -5.66
N GLY A 45 -3.47 7.46 -6.43
CA GLY A 45 -3.09 8.86 -6.29
C GLY A 45 -2.57 9.46 -7.59
N ASN A 46 -2.38 10.79 -7.60
CA ASN A 46 -1.80 11.48 -8.75
C ASN A 46 -0.27 11.32 -8.77
N THR A 47 0.33 11.14 -7.60
CA THR A 47 1.77 10.96 -7.41
C THR A 47 2.07 9.71 -6.59
N LEU A 48 3.31 9.22 -6.66
CA LEU A 48 3.77 8.13 -5.78
C LEU A 48 3.72 8.54 -4.31
N TYR A 49 3.88 9.84 -4.02
CA TYR A 49 3.78 10.38 -2.67
C TYR A 49 2.36 10.26 -2.10
N ASP A 50 1.33 10.55 -2.91
CA ASP A 50 -0.08 10.38 -2.51
C ASP A 50 -0.39 8.91 -2.16
N VAL A 51 0.12 8.00 -3.00
CA VAL A 51 -0.03 6.54 -2.82
C VAL A 51 0.71 6.08 -1.57
N GLY A 52 1.97 6.51 -1.39
CA GLY A 52 2.81 6.19 -0.25
C GLY A 52 2.21 6.67 1.06
N THR A 53 1.66 7.89 1.08
CA THR A 53 0.94 8.43 2.24
C THR A 53 -0.21 7.52 2.67
N GLY A 54 -1.03 7.06 1.73
CA GLY A 54 -2.13 6.14 2.03
C GLY A 54 -1.66 4.76 2.49
N PHE A 55 -0.62 4.23 1.86
CA PHE A 55 0.01 2.95 2.21
C PHE A 55 0.57 2.98 3.64
N VAL A 56 1.43 3.95 3.92
CA VAL A 56 2.06 4.14 5.23
C VAL A 56 1.01 4.43 6.30
N ALA A 57 -0.03 5.22 6.01
CA ALA A 57 -1.13 5.44 6.95
C ALA A 57 -1.87 4.14 7.31
N SER A 58 -1.99 3.20 6.37
CA SER A 58 -2.62 1.90 6.66
C SER A 58 -1.75 0.99 7.53
N MET A 59 -0.42 1.07 7.39
CA MET A 59 0.53 0.31 8.23
C MET A 59 0.70 0.94 9.62
N ILE A 60 0.92 2.25 9.65
CA ILE A 60 1.27 3.01 10.85
C ILE A 60 0.03 3.43 11.64
N GLY A 61 -1.15 3.50 11.00
CA GLY A 61 -2.38 4.09 11.55
C GLY A 61 -2.89 3.50 12.88
N GLY A 62 -2.38 2.33 13.29
CA GLY A 62 -2.60 1.78 14.63
C GLY A 62 -1.51 2.11 15.65
N ALA A 63 -0.25 2.25 15.23
CA ALA A 63 0.91 2.38 16.11
C ALA A 63 1.27 3.83 16.46
N ALA A 64 1.29 4.74 15.47
CA ALA A 64 1.78 6.11 15.70
C ALA A 64 0.70 7.10 16.16
N ALA A 65 -0.58 6.72 16.20
CA ALA A 65 -1.66 7.61 16.67
C ALA A 65 -1.45 8.08 18.13
N HIS A 66 -0.59 7.40 18.90
CA HIS A 66 -0.28 7.72 20.29
C HIS A 66 1.18 8.14 20.55
N GLU A 67 2.06 8.13 19.55
CA GLU A 67 3.48 8.40 19.75
C GLU A 67 3.85 9.85 19.41
N ALA A 68 4.41 10.56 20.40
CA ALA A 68 4.96 11.90 20.21
C ALA A 68 6.24 11.80 19.36
N GLY A 69 6.06 11.95 18.04
CA GLY A 69 7.11 11.73 17.02
C GLY A 69 6.60 11.07 15.74
N GLY A 70 5.35 10.58 15.75
CA GLY A 70 4.76 9.83 14.63
C GLY A 70 4.81 10.52 13.28
N SER A 71 4.83 11.86 13.21
CA SER A 71 4.90 12.60 11.94
C SER A 71 6.24 12.45 11.22
N ALA A 72 7.37 12.53 11.93
CA ALA A 72 8.69 12.44 11.30
C ALA A 72 8.96 11.02 10.78
N MET A 73 8.59 10.02 11.60
CA MET A 73 8.67 8.60 11.19
C MET A 73 7.74 8.30 10.02
N PHE A 74 6.53 8.89 10.01
CA PHE A 74 5.61 8.76 8.88
C PHE A 74 6.20 9.30 7.59
N ASP A 75 6.77 10.51 7.63
CA ASP A 75 7.34 11.15 6.44
C ASP A 75 8.55 10.35 5.90
N ASP A 76 9.43 9.85 6.78
CA ASP A 76 10.57 8.99 6.39
C ASP A 76 10.11 7.69 5.69
N GLU A 77 9.05 7.06 6.20
CA GLU A 77 8.48 5.83 5.61
C GLU A 77 7.80 6.09 4.26
N VAL A 78 7.16 7.26 4.10
CA VAL A 78 6.61 7.68 2.80
C VAL A 78 7.73 7.93 1.79
N GLU A 79 8.81 8.60 2.19
CA GLU A 79 9.96 8.82 1.32
C GLU A 79 10.62 7.50 0.91
N GLN A 80 10.78 6.57 1.84
CA GLN A 80 11.34 5.25 1.54
C GLN A 80 10.47 4.49 0.52
N PHE A 81 9.15 4.48 0.73
CA PHE A 81 8.20 3.89 -0.23
C PHE A 81 8.35 4.47 -1.64
N VAL A 82 8.47 5.79 -1.77
CA VAL A 82 8.62 6.45 -3.07
C VAL A 82 9.94 6.03 -3.73
N ARG A 83 11.04 6.02 -2.98
CA ARG A 83 12.37 5.62 -3.49
C ARG A 83 12.37 4.19 -4.02
N ASP A 84 11.78 3.25 -3.28
CA ASP A 84 11.73 1.84 -3.67
C ASP A 84 10.94 1.67 -4.97
N ARG A 85 9.82 2.39 -5.10
CA ARG A 85 8.99 2.40 -6.33
C ARG A 85 9.69 3.03 -7.52
N GLU A 86 10.46 4.08 -7.32
CA GLU A 86 11.24 4.71 -8.40
C GLU A 86 12.43 3.88 -8.85
N ALA A 87 13.06 3.14 -7.93
CA ALA A 87 14.15 2.21 -8.21
C ALA A 87 13.67 0.95 -8.97
N GLY A 88 12.35 0.73 -9.07
CA GLY A 88 11.77 -0.50 -9.61
C GLY A 88 12.01 -1.71 -8.71
N ASP A 89 12.33 -1.47 -7.43
CA ASP A 89 12.61 -2.53 -6.49
C ASP A 89 11.30 -2.96 -5.79
N LEU A 90 11.02 -4.25 -5.94
CA LEU A 90 9.98 -5.06 -5.31
C LEU A 90 8.56 -5.08 -5.91
N GLY A 91 8.21 -6.30 -6.36
CA GLY A 91 6.86 -6.85 -6.33
C GLY A 91 6.30 -6.92 -4.89
N PRO A 92 5.20 -7.66 -4.66
CA PRO A 92 4.38 -7.52 -3.47
C PRO A 92 5.21 -7.72 -2.19
N VAL A 93 5.39 -6.64 -1.42
CA VAL A 93 6.11 -6.67 -0.15
C VAL A 93 5.25 -7.44 0.84
N ALA A 94 5.69 -8.65 1.19
CA ALA A 94 5.14 -9.47 2.26
C ALA A 94 6.22 -9.59 3.34
N HIS A 95 6.02 -8.94 4.47
CA HIS A 95 6.73 -9.21 5.72
C HIS A 95 5.72 -9.32 6.86
#